data_AF-A0AAE3MK96-F1
#
_entry.id   AF-A0AAE3MK96-F1
#
_cell.length_a   1.000
_cell.length_b   1.000
_cell.length_c   1.000
_cell.angle_alpha   90.00
_cell.angle_beta   90.00
_cell.angle_gamma   90.00
#
_symmetry.space_group_name_H-M   'P 1'
#
loop_
_entity.id
_entity.type
_entity.pdbx_description
1 polymer ?
#
loop_
_entity_poly.entity_id
_entity_poly.type
_entity_poly.pdbx_seq_one_letter_code
_entity_poly.pdbx_strand_id
1 'polypeptide(L)'
;MAKKKSNNNETENLRAYLDVGIRLRNNELNIQMIRNAIFTGVQVVLVGSFIAFKDLTLILELIISAFGILISISWILYYKSSLFWVRYWEERTSKVNDAFLELAEIDVNLFNKHPASGSYEEPLSVEYGGKTLEYSSVHSPIKIAQIGFLVLWFTIFIGVSLCNIDPRLGICNI
;
A
#
# COMPACT_ATOMS: atom_id res chain seq x y z
N MET A 1 -38.18 30.81 2.66
CA MET A 1 -38.24 29.34 2.84
C MET A 1 -37.29 28.55 1.92
N ALA A 2 -37.01 28.98 0.68
CA ALA A 2 -36.10 28.26 -0.23
C ALA A 2 -34.64 28.13 0.28
N LYS A 3 -34.10 29.17 0.94
CA LYS A 3 -32.72 29.19 1.47
C LYS A 3 -32.44 28.11 2.52
N LYS A 4 -33.42 27.80 3.38
CA LYS A 4 -33.30 26.77 4.43
C LYS A 4 -33.36 25.34 3.86
N LYS A 5 -34.10 25.14 2.77
CA LYS A 5 -34.18 23.84 2.08
C LYS A 5 -32.92 23.55 1.25
N SER A 6 -32.30 24.59 0.68
CA SER A 6 -30.99 24.50 -0.01
C SER A 6 -29.86 24.10 0.94
N ASN A 7 -29.73 24.79 2.09
CA ASN A 7 -28.70 24.46 3.09
C ASN A 7 -28.84 23.02 3.62
N ASN A 8 -30.08 22.53 3.83
CA ASN A 8 -30.30 21.16 4.30
C ASN A 8 -29.80 20.12 3.29
N ASN A 9 -30.06 20.33 1.99
CA ASN A 9 -29.61 19.41 0.94
C ASN A 9 -28.08 19.42 0.77
N GLU A 10 -27.45 20.59 0.87
CA GLU A 10 -25.98 20.71 0.80
C GLU A 10 -25.30 20.06 2.01
N THR A 11 -25.87 20.23 3.20
CA THR A 11 -25.38 19.61 4.45
C THR A 11 -25.49 18.09 4.40
N GLU A 12 -26.60 17.56 3.86
CA GLU A 12 -26.80 16.12 3.68
C GLU A 12 -25.81 15.52 2.66
N ASN A 13 -25.57 16.22 1.56
CA ASN A 13 -24.57 15.83 0.56
C ASN A 13 -23.15 15.80 1.16
N LEU A 14 -22.75 16.84 1.90
CA LEU A 14 -21.43 16.89 2.55
C LEU A 14 -21.26 15.77 3.58
N ARG A 15 -22.31 15.45 4.34
CA ARG A 15 -22.31 14.32 5.27
C ARG A 15 -22.12 13.00 4.55
N ALA A 16 -22.77 12.80 3.39
CA ALA A 16 -22.60 11.61 2.58
C ALA A 16 -21.16 11.50 2.04
N TYR A 17 -20.57 12.61 1.57
CA TYR A 17 -19.17 12.63 1.15
C TYR A 17 -18.20 12.32 2.30
N LEU A 18 -18.47 12.82 3.50
CA LEU A 18 -17.69 12.52 4.69
C LEU A 18 -17.75 11.01 5.03
N ASP A 19 -18.94 10.41 5.02
CA ASP A 19 -19.10 8.97 5.28
C ASP A 19 -18.33 8.12 4.26
N VAL A 20 -18.42 8.47 2.96
CA VAL A 20 -17.65 7.80 1.90
C VAL A 20 -16.15 7.94 2.13
N GLY A 21 -15.66 9.14 2.45
CA GLY A 21 -14.25 9.38 2.72
C GLY A 21 -13.72 8.61 3.93
N ILE A 22 -14.50 8.54 5.01
CA ILE A 22 -14.18 7.73 6.21
C ILE A 22 -14.11 6.24 5.85
N ARG A 23 -15.09 5.74 5.09
CA ARG A 23 -15.08 4.34 4.63
C ARG A 23 -13.87 4.03 3.76
N LEU A 24 -13.50 4.91 2.84
CA LEU A 24 -12.32 4.73 1.98
C LEU A 24 -11.02 4.75 2.77
N ARG A 25 -10.87 5.66 3.74
CA ARG A 25 -9.73 5.69 4.66
C ARG A 25 -9.61 4.38 5.44
N ASN A 26 -10.71 3.92 6.05
CA ASN A 26 -10.72 2.67 6.82
C ASN A 26 -10.43 1.47 5.93
N ASN A 27 -10.92 1.46 4.69
CA ASN A 27 -10.61 0.44 3.72
C ASN A 27 -9.12 0.41 3.38
N GLU A 28 -8.50 1.56 3.12
CA GLU A 28 -7.05 1.63 2.80
C GLU A 28 -6.20 1.13 3.99
N LEU A 29 -6.55 1.52 5.22
CA LEU A 29 -5.90 1.00 6.44
C LEU A 29 -6.06 -0.51 6.59
N ASN A 30 -7.25 -1.05 6.30
CA ASN A 30 -7.47 -2.49 6.35
C ASN A 30 -6.64 -3.24 5.28
N ILE A 31 -6.61 -2.72 4.05
CA ILE A 31 -5.77 -3.28 2.98
C ILE A 31 -4.28 -3.17 3.37
N GLN A 32 -3.85 -2.11 4.05
CA GLN A 32 -2.48 -1.98 4.57
C GLN A 32 -2.17 -3.09 5.59
N MET A 33 -3.06 -3.34 6.55
CA MET A 33 -2.90 -4.39 7.56
C MET A 33 -2.85 -5.78 6.94
N ILE A 34 -3.74 -6.08 5.99
CA ILE A 34 -3.75 -7.36 5.26
C ILE A 34 -2.45 -7.53 4.47
N ARG A 35 -2.01 -6.50 3.73
CA ARG A 35 -0.73 -6.53 3.01
C ARG A 35 0.43 -6.81 3.95
N ASN A 36 0.48 -6.14 5.10
CA ASN A 36 1.55 -6.36 6.08
C ASN A 36 1.54 -7.80 6.61
N ALA A 37 0.37 -8.34 6.95
CA ALA A 37 0.25 -9.73 7.40
C ALA A 37 0.71 -10.74 6.34
N ILE A 38 0.36 -10.52 5.06
CA ILE A 38 0.82 -11.37 3.95
C ILE A 38 2.34 -11.31 3.81
N PHE A 39 2.93 -10.10 3.78
CA PHE A 39 4.37 -9.94 3.64
C PHE A 39 5.15 -10.56 4.80
N THR A 40 4.71 -10.35 6.04
CA THR A 40 5.30 -11.00 7.21
C THR A 40 5.15 -12.52 7.14
N GLY A 41 3.98 -13.03 6.74
CA GLY A 41 3.76 -14.46 6.55
C GLY A 41 4.72 -15.07 5.53
N VAL A 42 4.92 -14.42 4.38
CA VAL A 42 5.87 -14.87 3.36
C VAL A 42 7.31 -14.83 3.88
N GLN A 43 7.71 -13.79 4.61
CA GLN A 43 9.04 -13.71 5.22
C GLN A 43 9.29 -14.84 6.23
N VAL A 44 8.30 -15.15 7.07
CA VAL A 44 8.38 -16.26 8.03
C VAL A 44 8.52 -17.60 7.31
N VAL A 45 7.76 -17.82 6.24
CA VAL A 45 7.86 -19.04 5.43
C VAL A 45 9.24 -19.14 4.78
N LEU A 46 9.80 -18.05 4.23
CA LEU A 46 11.12 -18.06 3.62
C LEU A 46 12.23 -18.38 4.63
N VAL A 47 12.18 -17.78 5.81
CA VAL A 47 13.13 -18.05 6.89
C VAL A 47 12.99 -19.50 7.37
N GLY A 48 11.75 -19.99 7.52
CA GLY A 48 11.47 -21.37 7.88
C GLY A 48 12.03 -22.36 6.84
N SER A 49 11.83 -22.09 5.56
CA SER A 49 12.41 -22.87 4.46
C SER A 49 13.94 -22.85 4.52
N PHE A 50 14.55 -21.68 4.67
CA PHE A 50 16.00 -21.54 4.77
C PHE A 50 16.59 -22.37 5.93
N ILE A 51 15.92 -22.38 7.10
CA ILE A 51 16.36 -23.17 8.26
C ILE A 51 16.14 -24.67 8.05
N ALA A 52 15.07 -25.07 7.35
CA ALA A 52 14.73 -26.47 7.13
C ALA A 52 15.70 -27.18 6.17
N PHE A 53 16.28 -26.45 5.20
CA PHE A 53 17.27 -26.99 4.29
C PHE A 53 18.69 -26.70 4.80
N LYS A 54 19.25 -27.63 5.58
CA LYS A 54 20.60 -27.48 6.16
C LYS A 54 21.74 -27.68 5.15
N ASP A 55 21.47 -28.32 4.01
CA ASP A 55 22.43 -28.64 2.96
C ASP A 55 22.02 -27.99 1.62
N LEU A 56 21.74 -26.69 1.65
CA LEU A 56 21.46 -25.95 0.43
C LEU A 56 22.72 -25.85 -0.44
N THR A 57 22.56 -26.05 -1.74
CA THR A 57 23.59 -25.63 -2.70
C THR A 57 23.71 -24.11 -2.65
N LEU A 58 24.94 -23.60 -2.77
CA LEU A 58 25.23 -22.15 -2.73
C LEU A 58 24.35 -21.32 -3.70
N ILE A 59 23.93 -21.94 -4.81
CA ILE A 59 22.98 -21.35 -5.77
C ILE A 59 21.60 -21.12 -5.14
N LEU A 60 21.08 -22.08 -4.39
CA LEU A 60 19.76 -22.00 -3.80
C LEU A 60 19.71 -20.99 -2.64
N GLU A 61 20.79 -20.87 -1.85
CA GLU A 61 20.94 -19.81 -0.85
C GLU A 61 20.90 -18.40 -1.46
N LEU A 62 21.57 -18.22 -2.61
CA LEU A 62 21.60 -16.96 -3.34
C LEU A 62 20.23 -16.60 -3.91
N ILE A 63 19.49 -17.59 -4.41
CA ILE A 63 18.11 -17.42 -4.89
C ILE A 63 17.19 -16.99 -3.73
N ILE A 64 17.23 -17.69 -2.60
CA ILE A 64 16.40 -17.35 -1.42
C ILE A 64 16.74 -15.95 -0.90
N SER A 65 18.03 -15.60 -0.85
CA SER A 65 18.49 -14.28 -0.41
C SER A 65 18.02 -13.17 -1.36
N ALA A 66 18.17 -13.35 -2.68
CA ALA A 66 17.69 -12.41 -3.67
C ALA A 66 16.17 -12.22 -3.60
N PHE A 67 15.42 -13.30 -3.39
CA PHE A 67 13.97 -13.27 -3.20
C PHE A 67 13.57 -12.48 -1.94
N GLY A 68 14.27 -12.67 -0.83
CA GLY A 68 14.06 -11.91 0.41
C GLY A 68 14.30 -10.41 0.24
N ILE A 69 15.36 -10.02 -0.50
CA ILE A 69 15.66 -8.62 -0.82
C ILE A 69 14.54 -8.01 -1.69
N LEU A 70 14.11 -8.72 -2.73
CA LEU A 70 13.06 -8.24 -3.64
C LEU A 70 11.72 -8.05 -2.93
N ILE A 71 11.36 -8.95 -2.03
CA ILE A 71 10.18 -8.81 -1.18
C ILE A 71 10.29 -7.60 -0.27
N SER A 72 11.45 -7.40 0.34
CA SER A 72 11.68 -6.27 1.26
C SER A 72 11.58 -4.93 0.52
N ILE A 73 12.14 -4.82 -0.69
CA ILE A 73 12.00 -3.64 -1.54
C ILE A 73 10.54 -3.41 -1.91
N SER A 74 9.84 -4.47 -2.34
CA SER A 74 8.42 -4.40 -2.69
C SER A 74 7.58 -3.91 -1.51
N TRP A 75 7.82 -4.43 -0.31
CA TRP A 75 7.14 -4.01 0.91
C TRP A 75 7.35 -2.52 1.19
N ILE A 76 8.58 -2.01 1.09
CA ILE A 76 8.87 -0.58 1.29
C ILE A 76 8.10 0.30 0.29
N LEU A 77 8.05 -0.11 -0.98
CA LEU A 77 7.32 0.64 -2.02
C LEU A 77 5.81 0.64 -1.76
N TYR A 78 5.24 -0.52 -1.42
CA TYR A 78 3.83 -0.63 -1.07
C TYR A 78 3.47 0.16 0.19
N TYR A 79 4.35 0.12 1.20
CA TYR A 79 4.16 0.88 2.44
C TYR A 79 4.14 2.39 2.18
N LYS A 80 5.09 2.91 1.39
CA LYS A 80 5.09 4.31 0.96
C LYS A 80 3.82 4.68 0.21
N SER A 81 3.34 3.80 -0.67
CA SER A 81 2.11 4.04 -1.41
C SER A 81 0.88 4.08 -0.51
N SER A 82 0.77 3.15 0.43
CA SER A 82 -0.39 3.12 1.33
C SER A 82 -0.41 4.35 2.24
N LEU A 83 0.74 4.76 2.76
CA LEU A 83 0.87 6.02 3.52
C LEU A 83 0.44 7.24 2.70
N PHE A 84 0.84 7.30 1.43
CA PHE A 84 0.41 8.37 0.52
C PHE A 84 -1.12 8.41 0.39
N TRP A 85 -1.75 7.26 0.12
CA TRP A 85 -3.20 7.19 -0.07
C TRP A 85 -3.98 7.47 1.21
N VAL A 86 -3.50 7.00 2.38
CA VAL A 86 -4.12 7.32 3.67
C VAL A 86 -4.14 8.84 3.88
N ARG A 87 -3.00 9.52 3.69
CA ARG A 87 -2.92 10.97 3.86
C ARG A 87 -3.75 11.74 2.84
N TYR A 88 -3.77 11.28 1.59
CA TYR A 88 -4.62 11.85 0.54
C TYR A 88 -6.11 11.84 0.95
N TRP A 89 -6.59 10.73 1.50
CA TRP A 89 -7.98 10.63 1.97
C TRP A 89 -8.24 11.44 3.23
N GLU A 90 -7.29 11.50 4.17
CA GLU A 90 -7.40 12.33 5.38
C GLU A 90 -7.52 13.82 5.05
N GLU A 91 -6.81 14.30 4.05
CA GLU A 91 -6.88 15.69 3.61
C GLU A 91 -8.18 16.00 2.87
N ARG A 92 -8.61 15.13 1.96
CA ARG A 92 -9.93 15.24 1.29
C ARG A 92 -11.07 15.27 2.30
N THR A 93 -11.02 14.41 3.32
CA THR A 93 -12.04 14.37 4.37
C THR A 93 -11.98 15.58 5.28
N SER A 94 -10.79 16.10 5.60
CA SER A 94 -10.63 17.35 6.36
C SER A 94 -11.31 18.53 5.66
N LYS A 95 -11.04 18.74 4.36
CA LYS A 95 -11.65 19.85 3.58
C LYS A 95 -13.18 19.78 3.55
N VAL A 96 -13.73 18.58 3.33
CA VAL A 96 -15.18 18.35 3.33
C VAL A 96 -15.77 18.56 4.74
N ASN A 97 -15.04 18.17 5.77
CA ASN A 97 -15.44 18.39 7.15
C ASN A 97 -15.45 19.89 7.50
N ASP A 98 -14.43 20.64 7.12
CA ASP A 98 -14.35 22.09 7.37
C ASP A 98 -15.53 22.82 6.70
N ALA A 99 -15.82 22.48 5.44
CA ALA A 99 -17.00 23.00 4.72
C ALA A 99 -18.32 22.60 5.40
N PHE A 100 -18.43 21.37 5.91
CA PHE A 100 -19.60 20.91 6.64
C PHE A 100 -19.80 21.67 7.96
N LEU A 101 -18.73 21.90 8.72
CA LEU A 101 -18.79 22.63 9.99
C LEU A 101 -19.18 24.09 9.80
N GLU A 102 -18.64 24.74 8.76
CA GLU A 102 -19.02 26.11 8.37
C GLU A 102 -20.50 26.20 8.00
N LEU A 103 -21.00 25.26 7.19
CA LEU A 103 -22.41 25.21 6.77
C LEU A 103 -23.38 24.82 7.91
N ALA A 104 -22.92 23.99 8.85
CA ALA A 104 -23.72 23.51 9.97
C ALA A 104 -23.66 24.41 11.21
N GLU A 105 -22.86 25.49 11.19
CA GLU A 105 -22.59 26.38 12.33
C GLU A 105 -22.08 25.64 13.57
N ILE A 106 -21.28 24.58 13.37
CA ILE A 106 -20.72 23.76 14.44
C ILE A 106 -19.29 24.23 14.72
N ASP A 107 -19.06 24.79 15.91
CA ASP A 107 -17.76 25.37 16.33
C ASP A 107 -16.70 24.30 16.73
N VAL A 108 -17.04 23.01 16.63
CA VAL A 108 -16.15 21.91 17.00
C VAL A 108 -15.47 21.34 15.76
N ASN A 109 -14.26 21.81 15.46
CA ASN A 109 -13.44 21.25 14.39
C ASN A 109 -12.54 20.11 14.90
N LEU A 110 -12.94 18.87 14.61
CA LEU A 110 -12.17 17.65 14.93
C LEU A 110 -10.82 17.58 14.21
N PHE A 111 -10.63 18.33 13.11
CA PHE A 111 -9.42 18.36 12.31
C PHE A 111 -8.56 19.62 12.53
N ASN A 112 -8.94 20.53 13.43
CA ASN A 112 -8.23 21.81 13.67
C ASN A 112 -6.77 21.64 14.16
N LYS A 113 -6.41 20.44 14.59
CA LYS A 113 -5.03 20.05 14.97
C LYS A 113 -4.46 18.94 14.09
N HIS A 114 -5.17 18.54 13.05
CA HIS A 114 -4.75 17.47 12.15
C HIS A 114 -3.83 18.06 11.08
N PRO A 115 -2.69 17.42 10.75
CA PRO A 115 -1.74 17.91 9.73
C PRO A 115 -2.31 18.00 8.30
N ALA A 116 -3.60 17.71 8.13
CA ALA A 116 -4.31 17.67 6.86
C ALA A 116 -5.20 18.90 6.61
N SER A 117 -5.25 19.86 7.54
CA SER A 117 -6.13 21.06 7.50
C SER A 117 -5.63 22.17 6.56
N GLY A 118 -4.89 21.84 5.50
CA GLY A 118 -4.34 22.80 4.53
C GLY A 118 -5.10 22.82 3.20
N SER A 119 -5.13 23.97 2.52
CA SER A 119 -5.68 24.10 1.17
C SER A 119 -4.64 23.69 0.13
N TYR A 120 -4.62 22.42 -0.29
CA TYR A 120 -3.73 21.97 -1.37
C TYR A 120 -4.49 21.91 -2.70
N GLU A 121 -4.04 22.65 -3.71
CA GLU A 121 -4.62 22.69 -5.07
C GLU A 121 -4.02 21.59 -5.99
N GLU A 122 -2.94 20.92 -5.59
CA GLU A 122 -2.26 19.85 -6.33
C GLU A 122 -2.26 18.53 -5.54
N PRO A 123 -2.14 17.34 -6.20
CA PRO A 123 -1.98 16.08 -5.47
C PRO A 123 -0.74 16.18 -4.58
N LEU A 124 -0.95 16.22 -3.26
CA LEU A 124 0.09 16.55 -2.29
C LEU A 124 1.38 15.78 -2.53
N SER A 125 2.49 16.50 -2.44
CA SER A 125 3.77 15.92 -2.12
C SER A 125 3.75 15.55 -0.61
N VAL A 126 3.85 14.26 -0.29
CA VAL A 126 3.68 13.75 1.08
C VAL A 126 5.03 13.70 1.81
N GLU A 127 5.25 14.49 2.87
CA GLU A 127 6.51 14.40 3.63
C GLU A 127 6.61 13.13 4.50
N TYR A 128 7.60 12.29 4.21
CA TYR A 128 7.98 11.12 5.01
C TYR A 128 9.48 11.15 5.31
N GLY A 129 9.85 11.21 6.59
CA GLY A 129 11.25 11.22 7.02
C GLY A 129 12.05 12.44 6.50
N GLY A 130 11.40 13.61 6.42
CA GLY A 130 12.00 14.84 5.90
C GLY A 130 12.14 14.90 4.37
N LYS A 131 11.47 13.99 3.65
CA LYS A 131 11.43 13.97 2.18
C LYS A 131 10.01 14.01 1.66
N THR A 132 9.76 14.85 0.68
CA THR A 132 8.48 14.98 0.00
C THR A 132 8.30 13.85 -1.03
N LEU A 133 7.20 13.11 -0.93
CA LEU A 133 6.85 11.99 -1.82
C LEU A 133 5.91 12.51 -2.91
N GLU A 134 6.38 12.57 -4.14
CA GLU A 134 5.55 12.95 -5.29
C GLU A 134 4.65 11.80 -5.73
N TYR A 135 3.48 12.11 -6.30
CA TYR A 135 2.56 11.10 -6.87
C TYR A 135 3.23 10.16 -7.89
N SER A 136 4.12 10.70 -8.74
CA SER A 136 4.93 9.96 -9.72
C SER A 136 5.80 8.88 -9.06
N SER A 137 6.35 9.20 -7.87
CA SER A 137 7.22 8.33 -7.07
C SER A 137 6.48 7.18 -6.39
N VAL A 138 5.15 7.23 -6.37
CA VAL A 138 4.30 6.23 -5.72
C VAL A 138 3.73 5.24 -6.74
N HIS A 139 3.33 5.72 -7.92
CA HIS A 139 2.61 4.89 -8.89
C HIS A 139 3.53 4.01 -9.76
N SER A 140 4.69 4.55 -10.18
CA SER A 140 5.65 3.83 -11.02
C SER A 140 6.28 2.61 -10.32
N PRO A 141 6.70 2.70 -9.04
CA PRO A 141 7.35 1.56 -8.38
C PRO A 141 6.40 0.39 -8.08
N ILE A 142 5.10 0.64 -7.91
CA ILE A 142 4.11 -0.44 -7.71
C ILE A 142 4.02 -1.31 -8.97
N LYS A 143 3.95 -0.69 -10.16
CA LYS A 143 3.92 -1.44 -11.43
C LYS A 143 5.21 -2.23 -11.64
N ILE A 144 6.36 -1.61 -11.35
CA ILE A 144 7.67 -2.27 -11.46
C ILE A 144 7.78 -3.44 -10.47
N ALA A 145 7.30 -3.28 -9.24
CA ALA A 145 7.32 -4.35 -8.24
C ALA A 145 6.40 -5.52 -8.63
N GLN A 146 5.22 -5.26 -9.20
CA GLN A 146 4.31 -6.31 -9.70
C GLN A 146 4.93 -7.08 -10.87
N ILE A 147 5.53 -6.38 -11.83
CA ILE A 147 6.23 -7.00 -12.97
C ILE A 147 7.43 -7.81 -12.45
N GLY A 148 8.24 -7.24 -11.57
CA GLY A 148 9.39 -7.91 -10.97
C GLY A 148 8.99 -9.17 -10.21
N PHE A 149 7.91 -9.11 -9.43
CA PHE A 149 7.41 -10.26 -8.70
C PHE A 149 6.88 -11.35 -9.65
N LEU A 150 6.15 -10.98 -10.70
CA LEU A 150 5.68 -11.92 -11.72
C LEU A 150 6.84 -12.61 -12.43
N VAL A 151 7.85 -11.85 -12.86
CA VAL A 151 9.05 -12.39 -13.51
C VAL A 151 9.76 -13.36 -12.58
N LEU A 152 9.98 -12.98 -11.33
CA LEU A 152 10.64 -13.81 -10.32
C LEU A 152 9.86 -15.11 -10.05
N TRP A 153 8.54 -15.02 -9.91
CA TRP A 153 7.67 -16.18 -9.72
C TRP A 153 7.71 -17.11 -10.93
N PHE A 154 7.68 -16.56 -12.14
CA PHE A 154 7.79 -17.32 -13.39
C PHE A 154 9.15 -18.01 -13.49
N THR A 155 10.22 -17.35 -13.06
CA THR A 155 11.59 -17.90 -13.08
C THR A 155 11.73 -19.07 -12.11
N ILE A 156 11.19 -18.92 -10.89
CA ILE A 156 11.17 -20.00 -9.89
C ILE A 156 10.30 -21.17 -10.39
N PHE A 157 9.11 -20.88 -10.91
CA PHE A 157 8.20 -21.90 -11.42
C PHE A 157 8.82 -22.69 -12.58
N ILE A 158 9.46 -22.01 -13.54
CA ILE A 158 10.19 -22.66 -14.63
C ILE A 158 11.38 -23.47 -14.07
N GLY A 159 12.18 -22.90 -13.17
CA GLY A 159 13.34 -23.60 -12.61
C GLY A 159 12.95 -24.90 -11.90
N VAL A 160 11.91 -24.86 -11.07
CA VAL A 160 11.36 -26.04 -10.38
C VAL A 160 10.73 -27.03 -11.36
N SER A 161 10.01 -26.53 -12.37
CA SER A 161 9.37 -27.40 -13.37
C SER A 161 10.39 -28.10 -14.26
N LEU A 162 11.49 -27.42 -14.61
CA LEU A 162 12.59 -28.01 -15.37
C LEU A 162 13.40 -29.03 -14.54
N CYS A 163 13.55 -28.81 -13.22
CA CYS A 163 14.18 -29.78 -12.32
C CYS A 163 13.35 -31.05 -12.07
N ASN A 164 12.02 -30.99 -12.23
CA ASN A 164 11.13 -32.15 -12.06
C ASN A 164 10.97 -33.01 -13.33
N ILE A 165 11.71 -32.72 -14.41
CA ILE A 165 11.71 -33.55 -15.62
C ILE A 165 12.72 -34.70 -15.44
N ASP A 166 12.17 -35.90 -15.29
CA ASP A 166 12.74 -37.23 -15.07
C ASP A 166 14.25 -37.47 -15.39
N PRO A 167 15.05 -37.98 -14.41
CA PRO A 167 16.50 -38.25 -14.50
C PRO A 167 16.94 -39.41 -15.41
N ARG A 168 16.14 -39.89 -16.37
CA ARG A 168 16.64 -40.88 -17.35
C ARG A 168 17.72 -40.35 -18.30
N LEU A 169 17.92 -39.03 -18.35
CA LEU A 169 19.04 -38.37 -19.03
C LEU A 169 20.12 -37.84 -18.07
N GLY A 170 19.96 -38.08 -16.77
CA GLY A 170 21.04 -38.19 -15.80
C GLY A 170 22.17 -37.16 -15.87
N ILE A 171 21.87 -35.86 -15.82
CA ILE A 171 22.64 -34.83 -15.09
C ILE A 171 21.73 -33.60 -14.96
N CYS A 172 21.27 -33.34 -13.74
CA CYS A 172 21.30 -31.98 -13.19
C CYS A 172 21.92 -32.13 -11.80
N ASN A 173 23.22 -31.85 -11.71
CA ASN A 173 23.84 -31.52 -10.44
C ASN A 173 23.44 -30.08 -10.14
N ILE A 174 22.89 -29.91 -8.93
CA ILE A 174 22.32 -28.70 -8.30
C ILE A 174 20.82 -28.53 -8.48
#